data_AF-A0A2N2T3L3-F1
#
_entry.id   AF-A0A2N2T3L3-F1
#
_cell.length_a   1.000
_cell.length_b   1.000
_cell.length_c   1.000
_cell.angle_alpha   90.00
_cell.angle_beta   90.00
_cell.angle_gamma   90.00
#
_symmetry.space_group_name_H-M   'P 1'
#
loop_
_entity.id
_entity.type
_entity.pdbx_description
1 polymer ?
#
loop_
_entity_poly.entity_id
_entity_poly.type
_entity_poly.pdbx_seq_one_letter_code
_entity_poly.pdbx_strand_id
1 'polypeptide(L)'
;MCSPMRYWRDQHVRRTGIPWPRHHSAILIIMQVLTFSVNATTVLMTIMMGGFADQESGTEIKLGPDAHPTDLSCPRTGNCVNSVGNSDLPPLRYAGNTVQGMILLRATLASYSEAKIVRSDPLWLEVIFRTPLGFRDQVDFVLDAQSAQINYRSRSLLGHYDFGKNRSRMTEFSTSLAASKMSQPAQAQRSRL
;
A
#
# COMPACT_ATOMS: atom_id res chain seq x y z
N MET A 1 -56.15 -55.98 -4.09
CA MET A 1 -55.64 -54.73 -4.69
C MET A 1 -54.13 -54.68 -4.50
N CYS A 2 -53.37 -54.90 -5.58
CA CYS A 2 -51.90 -54.91 -5.54
C CYS A 2 -51.36 -53.47 -5.56
N SER A 3 -50.54 -53.13 -4.56
CA SER A 3 -49.92 -51.80 -4.46
C SER A 3 -48.88 -51.61 -5.58
N PRO A 4 -48.88 -50.45 -6.28
CA PRO A 4 -48.02 -50.18 -7.45
C PRO A 4 -46.52 -50.35 -7.17
N MET A 5 -46.07 -50.21 -5.92
CA MET A 5 -44.66 -50.41 -5.53
C MET A 5 -44.16 -51.85 -5.65
N ARG A 6 -45.04 -52.85 -5.64
CA ARG A 6 -44.62 -54.26 -5.71
C ARG A 6 -44.29 -54.68 -7.16
N TYR A 7 -45.04 -54.13 -8.13
CA TYR A 7 -44.83 -54.37 -9.56
C TYR A 7 -43.47 -53.86 -10.05
N TRP A 8 -43.09 -52.65 -9.67
CA TRP A 8 -41.80 -52.05 -10.06
C TRP A 8 -40.59 -52.80 -9.47
N ARG A 9 -40.75 -53.35 -8.27
CA ARG A 9 -39.69 -54.11 -7.60
C ARG A 9 -39.35 -55.38 -8.35
N ASP A 10 -40.36 -56.11 -8.79
CA ASP A 10 -40.18 -57.37 -9.52
C ASP A 10 -39.63 -57.14 -10.93
N GLN A 11 -40.03 -56.04 -11.59
CA GLN A 11 -39.47 -55.62 -12.88
C GLN A 11 -37.96 -55.32 -12.78
N HIS A 12 -37.51 -54.63 -11.73
CA HIS A 12 -36.10 -54.31 -11.53
C HIS A 12 -35.23 -55.58 -11.37
N VAL A 13 -35.68 -56.54 -10.56
CA VAL A 13 -34.92 -57.78 -10.33
C VAL A 13 -34.83 -58.61 -11.61
N ARG A 14 -35.90 -58.70 -12.41
CA ARG A 14 -35.84 -59.41 -13.71
C ARG A 14 -34.87 -58.76 -14.69
N ARG A 15 -34.74 -57.43 -14.66
CA ARG A 15 -33.89 -56.69 -15.59
C ARG A 15 -32.42 -56.67 -15.19
N THR A 16 -32.13 -56.65 -13.89
CA THR A 16 -30.76 -56.46 -13.37
C THR A 16 -30.17 -57.72 -12.74
N GLY A 17 -31.00 -58.70 -12.39
CA GLY A 17 -30.58 -59.91 -11.66
C GLY A 17 -30.22 -59.68 -10.19
N ILE A 18 -30.28 -58.43 -9.69
CA ILE A 18 -29.84 -58.08 -8.35
C ILE A 18 -31.06 -58.08 -7.40
N PRO A 19 -31.11 -58.97 -6.39
CA PRO A 19 -32.18 -58.95 -5.40
C PRO A 19 -32.03 -57.73 -4.48
N TRP A 20 -33.17 -57.14 -4.10
CA TRP A 20 -33.18 -56.00 -3.18
C TRP A 20 -32.59 -56.40 -1.81
N PRO A 21 -31.65 -55.62 -1.27
CA PRO A 21 -30.99 -55.95 -0.01
C PRO A 21 -32.02 -56.01 1.10
N ARG A 22 -32.13 -57.18 1.72
CA ARG A 22 -32.88 -57.36 2.97
C ARG A 22 -31.90 -57.08 4.11
N HIS A 23 -32.38 -56.39 5.13
CA HIS A 23 -31.72 -56.10 6.41
C HIS A 23 -30.98 -54.75 6.51
N HIS A 24 -31.50 -53.95 7.45
CA HIS A 24 -31.19 -52.55 7.77
C HIS A 24 -29.82 -52.37 8.48
N SER A 25 -28.79 -53.11 8.09
CA SER A 25 -27.54 -53.19 8.86
C SER A 25 -26.33 -52.53 8.19
N ALA A 26 -26.42 -52.14 6.91
CA ALA A 26 -25.31 -51.50 6.21
C ALA A 26 -25.26 -49.96 6.35
N ILE A 27 -26.38 -49.33 6.71
CA ILE A 27 -26.46 -47.86 6.84
C ILE A 27 -25.81 -47.37 8.15
N LEU A 28 -25.77 -48.21 9.19
CA LEU A 28 -25.18 -47.87 10.49
C LEU A 28 -23.64 -48.02 10.53
N ILE A 29 -23.05 -48.86 9.68
CA ILE A 29 -21.58 -49.04 9.64
C ILE A 29 -20.90 -47.90 8.86
N ILE A 30 -21.56 -47.34 7.85
CA ILE A 30 -21.03 -46.21 7.07
C ILE A 30 -21.04 -44.90 7.89
N MET A 31 -21.97 -44.72 8.84
CA MET A 31 -21.99 -43.56 9.73
C MET A 31 -20.99 -43.62 10.90
N GLN A 32 -20.39 -44.78 11.21
CA GLN A 32 -19.41 -44.92 12.30
C GLN A 32 -17.94 -44.87 11.85
N VAL A 33 -17.66 -44.98 10.54
CA VAL A 33 -16.29 -44.86 9.99
C VAL A 33 -15.97 -43.43 9.54
N LEU A 34 -16.97 -42.60 9.24
CA LEU A 34 -16.79 -41.20 8.80
C LEU A 34 -16.61 -40.17 9.92
N THR A 35 -16.80 -40.55 11.19
CA THR A 35 -16.60 -39.66 12.35
C THR A 35 -15.20 -39.76 12.99
N PHE A 36 -14.36 -40.73 12.59
CA PHE A 36 -13.00 -40.88 13.12
C PHE A 36 -11.89 -40.29 12.24
N SER A 37 -12.17 -39.81 11.02
CA SER A 37 -11.17 -39.16 10.16
C SER A 37 -11.13 -37.62 10.27
N VAL A 38 -12.00 -37.01 11.09
CA VAL A 38 -12.02 -35.54 11.30
C VAL A 38 -11.36 -35.11 12.63
N ASN A 39 -10.91 -36.07 13.45
CA ASN A 39 -10.33 -35.83 14.78
C ASN A 39 -8.81 -36.09 14.85
N ALA A 40 -8.13 -36.10 13.70
CA ALA A 40 -6.67 -36.04 13.60
C ALA A 40 -6.17 -34.69 13.04
N THR A 41 -7.08 -33.76 12.74
CA THR A 41 -6.77 -32.40 12.26
C THR A 41 -6.89 -31.32 13.34
N THR A 42 -7.39 -31.65 14.53
CA THR A 42 -7.66 -30.66 15.60
C THR A 42 -6.55 -30.49 16.63
N VAL A 43 -5.37 -31.10 16.43
CA VAL A 43 -4.18 -30.92 17.31
C VAL A 43 -3.05 -30.11 16.63
N LEU A 44 -3.28 -29.55 15.43
CA LEU A 44 -2.30 -28.68 14.75
C LEU A 44 -2.87 -27.29 14.38
N MET A 45 -3.92 -26.82 15.07
CA MET A 45 -4.50 -25.50 14.75
C MET A 45 -4.96 -24.72 16.00
N THR A 46 -4.15 -24.79 17.06
CA THR A 46 -4.30 -23.98 18.29
C THR A 46 -3.01 -23.23 18.64
N ILE A 47 -2.21 -22.86 17.63
CA ILE A 47 -1.13 -21.87 17.73
C ILE A 47 -1.32 -20.80 16.64
N MET A 48 -2.42 -20.04 16.69
CA MET A 48 -2.57 -18.76 15.97
C MET A 48 -3.49 -17.79 16.76
N MET A 49 -3.43 -17.84 18.10
CA MET A 49 -3.75 -16.71 18.97
C MET A 49 -2.48 -16.36 19.75
N GLY A 50 -1.47 -15.91 19.00
CA GLY A 50 -0.28 -15.24 19.49
C GLY A 50 -0.12 -14.00 18.63
N GLY A 51 -0.18 -12.83 19.26
CA GLY A 51 -0.45 -11.56 18.60
C GLY A 51 0.39 -11.29 17.36
N PHE A 52 -0.29 -10.97 16.26
CA PHE A 52 0.19 -9.89 15.42
C PHE A 52 0.00 -8.60 16.25
N ALA A 53 0.94 -8.35 17.17
CA ALA A 53 1.41 -7.00 17.26
C ALA A 53 1.91 -6.70 15.85
N ASP A 54 1.20 -5.85 15.12
CA ASP A 54 1.78 -5.05 14.05
C ASP A 54 2.90 -4.26 14.71
N GLN A 55 4.05 -4.92 14.87
CA GLN A 55 5.28 -4.26 15.16
C GLN A 55 5.68 -3.69 13.82
N GLU A 56 5.36 -2.40 13.62
CA GLU A 56 6.12 -1.54 12.74
C GLU A 56 7.57 -1.59 13.20
N SER A 57 8.28 -2.65 12.79
CA SER A 57 9.71 -2.68 12.72
C SER A 57 10.08 -1.80 11.53
N GLY A 58 9.88 -0.48 11.71
CA GLY A 58 10.66 0.52 11.02
C GLY A 58 12.10 0.06 11.13
N THR A 59 12.68 -0.30 9.99
CA THR A 59 14.08 -0.64 9.92
C THR A 59 14.81 0.57 10.46
N GLU A 60 15.38 0.45 11.66
CA GLU A 60 16.23 1.48 12.23
C GLU A 60 17.32 1.75 11.21
N ILE A 61 17.21 2.89 10.51
CA ILE A 61 18.19 3.26 9.53
C ILE A 61 19.48 3.51 10.32
N LYS A 62 20.46 2.60 10.22
CA LYS A 62 21.85 2.89 10.53
C LYS A 62 22.36 3.92 9.52
N LEU A 63 22.02 5.17 9.80
CA LEU A 63 22.49 6.36 9.15
C LEU A 63 23.97 6.50 9.44
N GLY A 64 24.77 6.71 8.38
CA GLY A 64 26.11 7.26 8.56
C GLY A 64 26.04 8.58 9.34
N PRO A 65 27.15 9.01 9.98
CA PRO A 65 27.18 10.01 11.04
C PRO A 65 26.57 11.40 10.76
N ASP A 66 26.09 11.72 9.55
CA ASP A 66 25.67 13.07 9.15
C ASP A 66 24.30 13.20 8.45
N ALA A 67 23.41 12.20 8.45
CA ALA A 67 22.25 12.24 7.54
C ALA A 67 20.88 11.89 8.13
N HIS A 68 20.40 12.58 9.17
CA HIS A 68 19.01 12.41 9.66
C HIS A 68 17.98 12.55 8.51
N PRO A 69 16.91 11.72 8.43
CA PRO A 69 15.94 11.76 7.31
C PRO A 69 15.12 13.06 7.22
N THR A 70 15.33 13.99 8.16
CA THR A 70 14.58 15.23 8.32
C THR A 70 15.45 16.50 8.29
N ASP A 71 16.78 16.40 8.13
CA ASP A 71 17.57 17.61 7.92
C ASP A 71 17.44 18.11 6.48
N LEU A 72 16.58 19.10 6.32
CA LEU A 72 16.32 19.79 5.05
C LEU A 72 17.18 21.05 4.89
N SER A 73 18.19 21.27 5.74
CA SER A 73 19.12 22.39 5.59
C SER A 73 19.90 22.32 4.27
N CYS A 74 20.20 23.49 3.71
CA CYS A 74 21.06 23.64 2.54
C CYS A 74 22.42 24.22 2.99
N PRO A 75 23.43 23.37 3.26
CA PRO A 75 24.74 23.85 3.70
C PRO A 75 25.50 24.60 2.59
N ARG A 76 25.08 24.45 1.32
CA ARG A 76 25.65 25.16 0.16
C ARG A 76 24.52 25.85 -0.58
N THR A 77 24.64 27.14 -0.83
CA THR A 77 23.56 27.96 -1.41
C THR A 77 23.46 27.88 -2.94
N GLY A 78 24.56 27.54 -3.63
CA GLY A 78 24.63 27.62 -5.10
C GLY A 78 23.90 26.52 -5.88
N ASN A 79 23.62 25.38 -5.25
CA ASN A 79 23.01 24.22 -5.90
C ASN A 79 21.94 23.53 -5.05
N CYS A 80 21.42 24.22 -4.03
CA CYS A 80 20.46 23.70 -3.09
C CYS A 80 19.44 24.77 -2.71
N VAL A 81 18.17 24.37 -2.68
CA VAL A 81 17.07 25.16 -2.12
C VAL A 81 16.24 24.28 -1.20
N ASN A 82 15.57 24.86 -0.22
CA ASN A 82 14.71 24.15 0.71
C ASN A 82 13.49 25.00 1.07
N SER A 83 12.60 24.48 1.92
CA SER A 83 11.40 25.20 2.38
C SER A 83 11.41 25.53 3.88
N VAL A 84 12.52 25.31 4.56
CA VAL A 84 12.66 25.42 6.01
C VAL A 84 13.63 26.54 6.38
N GLY A 85 13.51 27.07 7.59
CA GLY A 85 14.32 28.21 8.04
C GLY A 85 13.99 29.48 7.27
N ASN A 86 15.00 30.32 7.00
CA ASN A 86 14.83 31.60 6.29
C ASN A 86 14.87 31.42 4.76
N SER A 87 14.16 30.42 4.24
CA SER A 87 14.07 30.18 2.80
C SER A 87 13.06 31.11 2.12
N ASP A 88 13.38 31.56 0.90
CA ASP A 88 12.45 32.30 0.05
C ASP A 88 11.35 31.41 -0.57
N LEU A 89 11.52 30.09 -0.53
CA LEU A 89 10.56 29.15 -1.08
C LEU A 89 9.66 28.60 0.02
N PRO A 90 8.32 28.76 -0.09
CA PRO A 90 7.42 28.27 0.94
C PRO A 90 7.29 26.74 0.88
N PRO A 91 6.91 26.12 2.01
CA PRO A 91 6.51 24.71 2.04
C PRO A 91 5.23 24.48 1.23
N LEU A 92 5.08 23.27 0.70
CA LEU A 92 3.90 22.89 -0.06
C LEU A 92 2.74 22.63 0.91
N ARG A 93 1.50 22.88 0.48
CA ARG A 93 0.30 22.71 1.31
C ARG A 93 -0.60 21.63 0.72
N TYR A 94 -1.10 20.75 1.56
CA TYR A 94 -2.15 19.79 1.20
C TYR A 94 -3.39 20.01 2.07
N ALA A 95 -4.50 19.35 1.71
CA ALA A 95 -5.73 19.35 2.50
C ALA A 95 -6.03 17.93 2.97
N GLY A 96 -6.73 17.84 4.10
CA GLY A 96 -7.08 16.56 4.71
C GLY A 96 -5.95 15.99 5.57
N ASN A 97 -5.93 14.67 5.72
CA ASN A 97 -4.95 13.98 6.56
C ASN A 97 -3.64 13.69 5.80
N THR A 98 -2.61 13.26 6.53
CA THR A 98 -1.28 13.02 5.97
C THR A 98 -1.26 11.94 4.90
N VAL A 99 -2.13 10.94 4.97
CA VAL A 99 -2.28 9.91 3.94
C VAL A 99 -2.75 10.53 2.63
N GLN A 100 -3.74 11.42 2.69
CA GLN A 100 -4.21 12.18 1.52
C GLN A 100 -3.09 13.10 0.98
N GLY A 101 -2.31 13.73 1.86
CA GLY A 101 -1.13 14.50 1.48
C GLY A 101 -0.09 13.67 0.72
N MET A 102 0.21 12.46 1.21
CA MET A 102 1.15 11.55 0.56
C MET A 102 0.63 11.03 -0.80
N ILE A 103 -0.67 10.73 -0.89
CA ILE A 103 -1.32 10.35 -2.15
C ILE A 103 -1.21 11.50 -3.16
N LEU A 104 -1.53 12.73 -2.75
CA LEU A 104 -1.41 13.92 -3.60
C LEU A 104 0.04 14.14 -4.06
N LEU A 105 1.01 13.98 -3.16
CA LEU A 105 2.43 14.11 -3.47
C LEU A 105 2.87 13.10 -4.53
N ARG A 106 2.51 11.81 -4.34
CA ARG A 106 2.83 10.74 -5.31
C ARG A 106 2.14 10.94 -6.65
N ALA A 107 0.88 11.35 -6.65
CA ALA A 107 0.14 11.64 -7.88
C ALA A 107 0.79 12.80 -8.64
N THR A 108 1.21 13.85 -7.94
CA THR A 108 1.95 14.97 -8.54
C THR A 108 3.28 14.50 -9.09
N LEU A 109 4.05 13.70 -8.35
CA LEU A 109 5.32 13.15 -8.84
C LEU A 109 5.16 12.28 -10.10
N ALA A 110 4.05 11.56 -10.22
CA ALA A 110 3.76 10.73 -11.39
C ALA A 110 3.56 11.54 -12.69
N SER A 111 3.29 12.85 -12.61
CA SER A 111 3.24 13.71 -13.80
C SER A 111 4.61 14.13 -14.32
N TYR A 112 5.70 13.82 -13.60
CA TYR A 112 7.07 14.14 -13.97
C TYR A 112 7.78 12.89 -14.44
N SER A 113 7.94 12.75 -15.77
CA SER A 113 8.60 11.59 -16.39
C SER A 113 10.06 11.39 -15.92
N GLU A 114 10.71 12.48 -15.53
CA GLU A 114 12.09 12.53 -15.08
C GLU A 114 12.27 12.22 -13.59
N ALA A 115 11.17 12.13 -12.82
CA ALA A 115 11.19 11.92 -11.38
C ALA A 115 11.18 10.43 -11.05
N LYS A 116 12.09 9.99 -10.17
CA LYS A 116 12.13 8.62 -9.66
C LYS A 116 12.16 8.61 -8.14
N ILE A 117 11.15 8.04 -7.52
CA ILE A 117 11.15 7.76 -6.07
C ILE A 117 12.17 6.65 -5.81
N VAL A 118 13.17 6.93 -4.96
CA VAL A 118 14.24 5.97 -4.61
C VAL A 118 14.11 5.43 -3.20
N ARG A 119 13.52 6.21 -2.28
CA ARG A 119 13.16 5.77 -0.93
C ARG A 119 11.81 6.36 -0.55
N SER A 120 11.08 5.62 0.27
CA SER A 120 9.71 5.95 0.63
C SER A 120 9.38 5.42 2.01
N ASP A 121 9.01 6.32 2.90
CA ASP A 121 8.49 6.07 4.24
C ASP A 121 7.11 6.71 4.41
N PRO A 122 6.37 6.45 5.51
CA PRO A 122 5.02 6.99 5.70
C PRO A 122 4.92 8.52 5.64
N LEU A 123 5.97 9.23 6.08
CA LEU A 123 6.02 10.69 6.16
C LEU A 123 7.13 11.32 5.32
N TRP A 124 7.85 10.53 4.51
CA TRP A 124 9.01 11.03 3.78
C TRP A 124 9.20 10.31 2.44
N LEU A 125 9.64 11.05 1.43
CA LEU A 125 10.06 10.52 0.13
C LEU A 125 11.42 11.09 -0.25
N GLU A 126 12.30 10.24 -0.75
CA GLU A 126 13.46 10.68 -1.53
C GLU A 126 13.20 10.44 -3.01
N VAL A 127 13.40 11.48 -3.80
CA VAL A 127 13.16 11.49 -5.24
C VAL A 127 14.42 11.95 -5.95
N ILE A 128 14.79 11.27 -7.04
CA ILE A 128 15.84 11.73 -7.95
C ILE A 128 15.20 12.21 -9.25
N PHE A 129 15.42 13.48 -9.59
CA PHE A 129 15.12 14.06 -10.89
C PHE A 129 16.33 13.93 -11.80
N ARG A 130 16.12 13.44 -13.03
CA ARG A 130 17.18 13.27 -14.03
C ARG A 130 16.89 14.10 -15.27
N THR A 131 17.77 15.03 -15.58
CA THR A 131 17.64 15.80 -16.83
C THR A 131 18.27 15.03 -18.00
N PRO A 132 17.84 15.30 -19.25
CA PRO A 132 18.48 14.73 -20.45
C PRO A 132 19.98 15.05 -20.56
N LEU A 133 20.41 16.16 -19.96
CA LEU A 133 21.81 16.60 -19.93
C LEU A 133 22.64 15.89 -18.85
N GLY A 134 22.07 14.92 -18.12
CA GLY A 134 22.78 14.12 -17.12
C GLY A 134 22.80 14.71 -15.70
N PHE A 135 22.21 15.88 -15.46
CA PHE A 135 22.06 16.40 -14.10
C PHE A 135 21.16 15.49 -13.28
N ARG A 136 21.60 15.20 -12.04
CA ARG A 136 20.88 14.41 -11.05
C ARG A 136 20.63 15.28 -9.83
N ASP A 137 19.36 15.59 -9.61
CA ASP A 137 18.94 16.39 -8.48
C ASP A 137 18.14 15.52 -7.53
N GLN A 138 18.51 15.54 -6.25
CA GLN A 138 17.78 14.87 -5.19
C GLN A 138 16.78 15.84 -4.58
N VAL A 139 15.54 15.39 -4.41
CA VAL A 139 14.50 16.08 -3.67
C VAL A 139 14.06 15.21 -2.52
N ASP A 140 14.26 15.69 -1.30
CA ASP A 140 13.71 15.10 -0.09
C ASP A 140 12.41 15.82 0.24
N PHE A 141 11.31 15.08 0.41
CA PHE A 141 10.01 15.60 0.85
C PHE A 141 9.67 15.03 2.22
N VAL A 142 9.30 15.89 3.17
CA VAL A 142 8.90 15.52 4.53
C VAL A 142 7.51 16.08 4.81
N LEU A 143 6.56 15.22 5.16
CA LEU A 143 5.21 15.62 5.50
C LEU A 143 5.12 15.96 7.00
N ASP A 144 4.65 17.16 7.29
CA ASP A 144 4.24 17.58 8.62
C ASP A 144 2.72 17.39 8.74
N ALA A 145 2.34 16.43 9.59
CA ALA A 145 0.96 16.08 9.87
C ALA A 145 0.22 17.17 10.67
N GLN A 146 0.93 17.90 11.54
CA GLN A 146 0.31 18.89 12.43
C GLN A 146 -0.08 20.15 11.66
N SER A 147 0.75 20.55 10.71
CA SER A 147 0.58 21.81 9.99
C SER A 147 0.08 21.66 8.55
N ALA A 148 -0.23 20.42 8.13
CA ALA A 148 -0.65 20.06 6.77
C ALA A 148 0.30 20.60 5.68
N GLN A 149 1.60 20.47 5.94
CA GLN A 149 2.69 20.96 5.09
C GLN A 149 3.55 19.83 4.56
N ILE A 150 4.12 20.03 3.38
CA ILE A 150 5.22 19.22 2.87
C ILE A 150 6.44 20.12 2.79
N ASN A 151 7.36 19.90 3.71
CA ASN A 151 8.67 20.51 3.66
C ASN A 151 9.56 19.79 2.66
N TYR A 152 10.51 20.47 2.06
CA TYR A 152 11.42 19.85 1.11
C TYR A 152 12.81 20.46 1.09
N ARG A 153 13.72 19.71 0.48
CA ARG A 153 15.04 20.15 0.04
C ARG A 153 15.30 19.61 -1.36
N SER A 154 15.58 20.48 -2.33
CA SER A 154 16.02 20.11 -3.67
C SER A 154 17.48 20.51 -3.85
N ARG A 155 18.36 19.54 -4.12
CA ARG A 155 19.80 19.75 -4.29
C ARG A 155 20.38 18.98 -5.45
N SER A 156 21.35 19.54 -6.14
CA SER A 156 22.13 18.79 -7.13
C SER A 156 23.12 17.84 -6.45
N LEU A 157 23.17 16.60 -6.93
CA LEU A 157 24.12 15.60 -6.41
C LEU A 157 25.55 15.83 -6.89
N LEU A 158 25.72 16.53 -8.01
CA LEU A 158 27.00 16.85 -8.63
C LEU A 158 27.03 18.32 -9.05
N GLY A 159 28.22 18.91 -9.01
CA GLY A 159 28.43 20.31 -9.38
C GLY A 159 28.16 21.30 -8.25
N HIS A 160 28.76 22.49 -8.36
CA HIS A 160 28.61 23.58 -7.38
C HIS A 160 27.42 24.50 -7.67
N TYR A 161 26.90 24.46 -8.90
CA TYR A 161 25.87 25.35 -9.38
C TYR A 161 24.84 24.57 -10.21
N ASP A 162 23.57 24.93 -10.05
CA ASP A 162 22.44 24.26 -10.67
C ASP A 162 21.73 25.14 -11.73
N PHE A 163 22.24 26.33 -12.03
CA PHE A 163 21.62 27.30 -12.93
C PHE A 163 20.17 27.65 -12.56
N GLY A 164 19.83 27.60 -11.27
CA GLY A 164 18.49 27.87 -10.76
C GLY A 164 17.49 26.75 -11.03
N LYS A 165 17.92 25.58 -11.51
CA LYS A 165 17.04 24.45 -11.84
C LYS A 165 16.28 23.93 -10.63
N ASN A 166 16.90 23.84 -9.46
CA ASN A 166 16.19 23.36 -8.27
C ASN A 166 15.09 24.35 -7.84
N ARG A 167 15.34 25.66 -7.94
CA ARG A 167 14.33 26.68 -7.67
C ARG A 167 13.18 26.61 -8.68
N SER A 168 13.48 26.59 -9.98
CA SER A 168 12.46 26.49 -11.04
C SER A 168 11.58 25.25 -10.83
N ARG A 169 12.20 24.09 -10.60
CA ARG A 169 11.51 22.84 -10.34
C ARG A 169 10.54 22.95 -9.17
N MET A 170 10.99 23.47 -8.03
CA MET A 170 10.14 23.52 -6.84
C MET A 170 8.99 24.51 -6.99
N THR A 171 9.18 25.60 -7.74
CA THR A 171 8.10 26.51 -8.13
C THR A 171 7.06 25.81 -9.02
N GLU A 172 7.50 25.14 -10.09
CA GLU A 172 6.64 24.39 -11.01
C GLU A 172 5.90 23.25 -10.31
N PHE A 173 6.61 22.54 -9.41
CA PHE A 173 6.06 21.46 -8.60
C PHE A 173 4.96 21.97 -7.65
N SER A 174 5.17 23.13 -7.03
CA SER A 174 4.17 23.78 -6.18
C SER A 174 2.89 24.10 -6.97
N THR A 175 3.01 24.65 -8.17
CA THR A 175 1.88 24.91 -9.05
C THR A 175 1.16 23.61 -9.44
N SER A 176 1.90 22.56 -9.78
CA SER A 176 1.34 21.26 -10.17
C SER A 176 0.61 20.56 -9.02
N LEU A 177 1.14 20.65 -7.81
CA LEU A 177 0.51 20.11 -6.60
C LEU A 177 -0.78 20.86 -6.29
N ALA A 178 -0.77 22.19 -6.40
CA ALA A 178 -1.96 23.02 -6.22
C ALA A 178 -3.05 22.71 -7.26
N ALA A 179 -2.69 22.49 -8.52
CA ALA A 179 -3.62 22.07 -9.57
C ALA A 179 -4.18 20.67 -9.31
N SER A 180 -3.33 19.72 -8.90
CA SER A 180 -3.73 18.34 -8.57
C SER A 180 -4.73 18.31 -7.40
N LYS A 181 -4.54 19.18 -6.39
CA LYS A 181 -5.47 19.37 -5.27
C LYS A 181 -6.87 19.79 -5.75
N MET A 182 -6.97 20.63 -6.77
CA MET A 182 -8.26 21.10 -7.30
C MET A 182 -8.97 20.03 -8.14
N SER A 183 -8.19 19.13 -8.77
CA SER A 183 -8.73 18.07 -9.62
C SER A 183 -9.31 16.88 -8.85
N GLN A 184 -8.96 16.70 -7.57
CA GLN A 184 -9.59 15.71 -6.69
C GLN A 184 -10.97 16.26 -6.28
N PRO A 185 -12.09 15.73 -6.81
CA PRO A 185 -13.39 16.18 -6.36
C PRO A 185 -13.55 15.82 -4.88
N ALA A 186 -14.35 16.60 -4.16
CA ALA A 186 -14.75 16.40 -2.77
C ALA A 186 -15.56 15.08 -2.56
N GLN A 187 -15.00 13.94 -2.97
CA GLN A 187 -15.61 12.62 -2.94
C GLN A 187 -15.61 12.02 -1.53
N ALA A 188 -14.94 12.64 -0.56
CA ALA A 188 -14.94 12.18 0.83
C ALA A 188 -16.19 12.60 1.63
N GLN A 189 -17.06 13.47 1.09
CA GLN A 189 -18.19 14.03 1.87
C GLN A 189 -19.59 13.55 1.42
N ARG A 190 -19.69 12.69 0.41
CA ARG A 190 -20.97 12.19 -0.14
C ARG A 190 -21.36 10.76 0.28
N SER A 191 -20.58 10.10 1.13
CA SER A 191 -20.88 8.74 1.62
C SER A 191 -21.49 8.70 3.03
N ARG A 192 -21.95 9.84 3.55
CA ARG A 192 -22.69 9.94 4.82
C ARG A 192 -23.93 10.83 4.64
N LEU A 193 -24.88 10.36 3.83
CA LEU A 193 -26.27 10.80 3.85
C LEU A 193 -27.15 9.57 3.61
#